data_AF-A0AAE1W857-F1
#
_entry.id   AF-A0AAE1W857-F1
#
_cell.length_a   1.000
_cell.length_b   1.000
_cell.length_c   1.000
_cell.angle_alpha   90.00
_cell.angle_beta   90.00
_cell.angle_gamma   90.00
#
_symmetry.space_group_name_H-M   'P 1'
#
loop_
_entity.id
_entity.type
_entity.pdbx_description
1 polymer ?
#
loop_
_entity_poly.entity_id
_entity_poly.type
_entity_poly.pdbx_seq_one_letter_code
_entity_poly.pdbx_strand_id
1 'polypeptide(L)'
;MVDSHQAMSRRCGKNGCKELKKAMEFDLQLQGEELLRMGDGNKEVKDVNELPWRGGTEDNPDYECLRAELRKMAPPNGRAVLLFCLNCGCPISKFE
;
A
#
# COMPACT_ATOMS: atom_id res chain seq x y z
N MET A 1 30.26 -8.67 26.56
CA MET A 1 30.31 -8.69 25.08
C MET A 1 28.99 -9.25 24.58
N VAL A 2 28.04 -8.38 24.28
CA VAL A 2 26.92 -8.72 23.39
C VAL A 2 26.91 -7.66 22.30
N ASP A 3 27.87 -7.80 21.40
CA ASP A 3 27.81 -7.14 20.10
C ASP A 3 26.63 -7.76 19.36
N SER A 4 25.52 -7.03 19.31
CA SER A 4 24.42 -7.35 18.42
C SER A 4 23.83 -6.04 17.92
N HIS A 5 24.68 -5.27 17.24
CA HIS A 5 24.21 -4.51 16.08
C HIS A 5 23.74 -5.51 15.01
N GLN A 6 22.66 -6.24 15.30
CA GLN A 6 21.89 -6.94 14.30
C GLN A 6 21.29 -5.84 13.44
N ALA A 7 21.98 -5.43 12.39
CA ALA A 7 21.33 -4.71 11.30
C ALA A 7 20.20 -5.63 10.84
N MET A 8 18.96 -5.36 11.28
CA MET A 8 17.78 -6.06 10.80
C MET A 8 17.89 -6.08 9.27
N SER A 9 17.96 -7.28 8.69
CA SER A 9 18.03 -7.40 7.24
C SER A 9 16.92 -6.56 6.64
N ARG A 10 17.27 -5.65 5.71
CA ARG A 10 16.30 -4.77 5.06
C ARG A 10 15.41 -5.54 4.08
N ARG A 11 15.57 -6.86 3.98
CA ARG A 11 14.77 -7.73 3.14
C ARG A 11 13.61 -8.32 3.95
N CYS A 12 12.40 -8.25 3.40
CA CYS A 12 11.21 -8.85 4.01
C CYS A 12 10.96 -10.32 3.64
N GLY A 13 11.88 -10.94 2.90
CA GLY A 13 11.77 -12.33 2.42
C GLY A 13 10.90 -12.52 1.16
N LYS A 14 10.17 -11.50 0.70
CA LYS A 14 9.38 -11.58 -0.55
C LYS A 14 10.29 -11.62 -1.78
N ASN A 15 9.90 -12.39 -2.78
CA ASN A 15 10.52 -12.37 -4.10
C ASN A 15 10.40 -10.96 -4.70
N GLY A 16 11.47 -10.45 -5.31
CA GLY A 16 11.49 -9.09 -5.87
C GLY A 16 11.65 -7.97 -4.84
N CYS A 17 12.02 -8.27 -3.59
CA CYS A 17 12.27 -7.24 -2.58
C CYS A 17 13.41 -6.29 -3.00
N LYS A 18 13.12 -4.98 -3.03
CA LYS A 18 14.05 -3.93 -3.45
C LYS A 18 15.02 -3.46 -2.37
N GLU A 19 14.82 -3.86 -1.11
CA GLU A 19 15.67 -3.51 0.04
C GLU A 19 15.90 -2.01 0.18
N LEU A 20 14.86 -1.21 -0.08
CA LEU A 20 14.96 0.24 -0.03
C LEU A 20 15.45 0.67 1.37
N LYS A 21 16.31 1.70 1.39
CA LYS A 21 16.89 2.18 2.64
C LYS A 21 15.89 2.97 3.50
N LYS A 22 14.88 3.58 2.85
CA LYS A 22 13.86 4.43 3.46
C LYS A 22 12.67 4.59 2.50
N ALA A 23 11.90 3.51 2.30
CA ALA A 23 10.67 3.62 1.53
C ALA A 23 9.68 4.56 2.21
N MET A 24 8.85 5.23 1.41
CA MET A 24 7.65 5.87 1.95
C MET A 24 6.72 4.77 2.50
N GLU A 25 6.02 5.09 3.58
CA GLU A 25 5.07 4.17 4.21
C GLU A 25 3.88 3.85 3.30
N PHE A 26 3.54 4.79 2.42
CA PHE A 26 2.52 4.64 1.39
C PHE A 26 2.96 5.29 0.08
N ASP A 27 2.43 4.75 -1.01
CA ASP A 27 2.53 5.31 -2.36
C ASP A 27 1.10 5.58 -2.89
N LEU A 28 0.91 6.66 -3.65
CA LEU A 28 -0.38 6.98 -4.29
C LEU A 28 -0.29 6.68 -5.78
N GLN A 29 -1.07 5.70 -6.22
CA GLN A 29 -1.04 5.22 -7.60
C GLN A 29 -2.33 5.57 -8.33
N LEU A 30 -2.21 6.28 -9.45
CA LEU A 30 -3.33 6.53 -10.37
C LEU A 30 -3.30 5.47 -11.47
N GLN A 31 -4.34 4.65 -11.52
CA GLN A 31 -4.46 3.56 -12.47
C GLN A 31 -5.56 3.92 -13.47
N GLY A 32 -5.16 4.22 -14.71
CA GLY A 32 -6.08 4.47 -15.82
C GLY A 32 -6.65 3.18 -16.41
N GLU A 33 -7.66 3.33 -17.28
CA GLU A 33 -8.38 2.21 -17.91
C GLU A 33 -7.45 1.18 -18.59
N GLU A 34 -6.41 1.63 -19.28
CA GLU A 34 -5.45 0.76 -19.98
C GLU A 34 -4.70 -0.14 -19.00
N LEU A 35 -4.23 0.42 -17.88
CA LEU A 35 -3.47 -0.30 -16.87
C LEU A 35 -4.33 -1.33 -16.14
N LEU A 36 -5.61 -1.02 -15.92
CA LEU A 36 -6.58 -1.94 -15.32
C LEU A 36 -6.88 -3.13 -16.25
N ARG A 37 -6.94 -2.90 -17.57
CA ARG A 37 -7.19 -3.96 -18.58
C ARG A 37 -6.02 -4.92 -18.73
N MET A 38 -4.79 -4.47 -18.49
CA MET A 38 -3.59 -5.33 -18.51
C MET A 38 -3.48 -6.24 -17.27
N GLY A 39 -4.39 -6.08 -16.30
CA GLY A 39 -4.42 -6.84 -15.06
C GLY A 39 -3.52 -6.22 -14.00
N ASP A 40 -4.05 -6.08 -12.79
CA ASP A 40 -3.35 -5.51 -11.63
C ASP A 40 -2.05 -6.32 -11.40
N GLY A 41 -0.89 -5.72 -11.70
CA GLY A 41 0.43 -6.37 -11.65
C GLY A 41 0.86 -6.82 -10.24
N ASN A 42 0.03 -6.51 -9.24
CA ASN A 42 0.22 -6.80 -7.82
C ASN A 42 -0.85 -7.75 -7.27
N LYS A 43 -1.06 -8.91 -7.92
CA LYS A 43 -1.97 -9.97 -7.43
C LYS A 43 -1.68 -10.45 -5.99
N GLU A 44 -0.49 -10.19 -5.47
CA GLU A 44 -0.07 -10.57 -4.11
C GLU A 44 -0.45 -9.55 -3.03
N VAL A 45 -0.94 -8.37 -3.42
CA VAL A 45 -1.32 -7.30 -2.48
C VAL A 45 -2.80 -7.48 -2.15
N LYS A 46 -3.08 -7.84 -0.90
CA LYS A 46 -4.46 -7.96 -0.42
C LYS A 46 -5.14 -6.60 -0.51
N ASP A 47 -6.37 -6.60 -0.98
CA ASP A 47 -7.29 -5.49 -0.78
C ASP A 47 -7.64 -5.45 0.70
N VAL A 48 -7.45 -4.31 1.34
CA VAL A 48 -7.64 -4.21 2.77
C VAL A 48 -8.64 -3.12 3.06
N ASN A 49 -9.90 -3.53 3.10
CA ASN A 49 -10.93 -2.85 3.88
C ASN A 49 -10.70 -3.01 5.40
N GLU A 50 -9.58 -3.55 5.86
CA GLU A 50 -9.25 -3.74 7.28
C GLU A 50 -7.92 -3.05 7.61
N LEU A 51 -7.78 -1.77 7.24
CA LEU A 51 -6.56 -1.04 7.57
C LEU A 51 -6.45 -0.93 9.10
N PRO A 52 -5.24 -0.88 9.67
CA PRO A 52 -5.04 -0.77 11.11
C PRO A 52 -5.78 0.40 11.76
N TRP A 53 -5.97 1.50 11.01
CA TRP A 53 -6.70 2.69 11.41
C TRP A 53 -8.19 2.70 11.04
N ARG A 54 -8.73 1.70 10.32
CA ARG A 54 -10.18 1.66 10.04
C ARG A 54 -11.02 1.58 11.32
N GLY A 55 -10.45 1.09 12.42
CA GLY A 55 -11.13 1.07 13.71
C GLY A 55 -12.28 0.05 13.77
N GLY A 56 -11.97 -1.24 13.70
CA GLY A 56 -12.94 -2.31 13.94
C GLY A 56 -14.24 -2.22 13.13
N THR A 57 -15.38 -2.46 13.78
CA THR A 57 -16.75 -2.41 13.22
C THR A 57 -17.43 -1.05 13.35
N GLU A 58 -16.80 -0.06 13.98
CA GLU A 58 -17.38 1.28 14.11
C GLU A 58 -17.08 2.11 12.84
N ASP A 59 -18.04 2.97 12.45
CA ASP A 59 -17.85 3.87 11.32
C ASP A 59 -16.75 4.90 11.65
N ASN A 60 -15.60 4.78 10.98
CA ASN A 60 -14.54 5.76 11.07
C ASN A 60 -14.76 6.87 10.02
N PRO A 61 -15.11 8.11 10.42
CA PRO A 61 -15.36 9.21 9.48
C PRO A 61 -14.13 9.58 8.64
N ASP A 62 -12.92 9.38 9.17
CA ASP A 62 -11.67 9.65 8.43
C ASP A 62 -11.46 8.64 7.31
N TYR A 63 -11.95 7.41 7.48
CA TYR A 63 -11.86 6.36 6.48
C TYR A 63 -12.75 6.67 5.25
N GLU A 64 -13.98 7.14 5.48
CA GLU A 64 -14.88 7.55 4.40
C GLU A 64 -14.43 8.87 3.76
N CYS A 65 -13.87 9.80 4.54
CA CYS A 65 -13.20 10.99 4.01
C CYS A 65 -12.07 10.59 3.04
N LEU A 66 -11.22 9.65 3.43
CA LEU A 66 -10.11 9.18 2.59
C LEU A 66 -10.61 8.50 1.31
N ARG A 67 -11.66 7.67 1.37
CA ARG A 67 -12.31 7.12 0.15
C ARG A 67 -12.79 8.23 -0.77
N ALA A 68 -13.45 9.24 -0.22
CA ALA A 68 -13.97 10.35 -1.01
C ALA A 68 -12.85 11.13 -1.69
N GLU A 69 -11.73 11.37 -1.00
CA GLU A 69 -10.56 12.03 -1.59
C GLU A 69 -9.89 11.19 -2.68
N LEU A 70 -9.76 9.87 -2.50
CA LEU A 70 -9.26 8.98 -3.56
C LEU A 70 -10.15 9.00 -4.81
N ARG A 71 -11.47 8.98 -4.63
CA ARG A 71 -12.43 9.10 -5.75
C ARG A 71 -12.30 10.42 -6.50
N LYS A 72 -12.00 11.53 -5.81
CA LYS A 72 -11.76 12.83 -6.44
C LYS A 72 -10.45 12.85 -7.24
N MET A 73 -9.44 12.11 -6.79
CA MET A 73 -8.13 12.01 -7.46
C MET A 73 -8.12 10.99 -8.61
N ALA A 74 -9.08 10.06 -8.65
CA ALA A 74 -9.13 9.03 -9.67
C ALA A 74 -9.23 9.63 -11.09
N PRO A 75 -8.45 9.13 -12.06
CA PRO A 75 -8.62 9.52 -13.45
C PRO A 75 -9.96 9.00 -14.00
N PRO A 76 -10.49 9.58 -15.10
CA PRO A 76 -11.70 9.09 -15.74
C PRO A 76 -11.62 7.59 -16.05
N ASN A 77 -12.67 6.84 -15.68
CA ASN A 77 -12.74 5.36 -15.81
C ASN A 77 -11.60 4.58 -15.13
N GLY A 78 -10.84 5.23 -14.26
CA GLY A 78 -9.75 4.62 -13.50
C GLY A 78 -9.99 4.69 -12.01
N ARG A 79 -8.92 4.47 -11.24
CA ARG A 79 -8.94 4.54 -9.78
C ARG A 79 -7.67 5.16 -9.23
N ALA A 80 -7.78 5.76 -8.05
CA ALA A 80 -6.63 6.12 -7.21
C ALA A 80 -6.52 5.07 -6.10
N VAL A 81 -5.31 4.57 -5.86
CA VAL A 81 -5.04 3.50 -4.89
C VAL A 81 -3.90 3.94 -3.98
N LEU A 82 -4.10 3.82 -2.67
CA LEU A 82 -3.00 3.91 -1.71
C LEU A 82 -2.38 2.53 -1.51
N LEU A 83 -1.06 2.44 -1.70
CA LEU A 83 -0.29 1.23 -1.56
C LEU A 83 0.62 1.31 -0.34
N PHE A 84 0.30 0.57 0.71
CA PHE A 84 1.08 0.55 1.95
C PHE A 84 2.29 -0.37 1.81
N CYS A 85 3.46 0.14 2.21
CA CYS A 85 4.74 -0.49 1.97
C CYS A 85 5.50 -0.73 3.27
N LEU A 86 6.23 -1.85 3.33
CA LEU A 86 7.28 -2.03 4.33
C LEU A 86 8.41 -1.04 4.07
N ASN A 87 9.26 -0.81 5.08
CA ASN A 87 10.48 0.01 4.95
C ASN A 87 11.40 -0.43 3.80
N CYS A 88 11.32 -1.70 3.39
CA CYS A 88 12.05 -2.26 2.25
C CYS A 88 11.45 -1.92 0.87
N GLY A 89 10.31 -1.24 0.82
CA GLY A 89 9.56 -0.88 -0.38
C GLY A 89 8.59 -1.94 -0.89
N CYS A 90 8.46 -3.08 -0.21
CA CYS A 90 7.52 -4.12 -0.64
C CYS A 90 6.10 -3.77 -0.20
N PRO A 91 5.10 -3.91 -1.09
CA PRO A 91 3.72 -3.64 -0.73
C PRO A 91 3.19 -4.72 0.24
N ILE A 92 2.31 -4.28 1.14
CA ILE A 92 1.66 -5.10 2.17
C ILE A 92 0.16 -5.15 1.92
N SER A 93 -0.42 -4.01 1.59
CA SER A 93 -1.85 -3.75 1.58
C SER A 93 -2.16 -2.63 0.59
N LYS A 94 -3.37 -2.60 0.06
CA LYS A 94 -3.88 -1.49 -0.74
C LYS A 94 -5.26 -1.03 -0.26
N PHE A 95 -5.58 0.24 -0.53
CA PHE A 95 -6.86 0.88 -0.24
C PHE A 95 -7.36 1.69 -1.43
N GLU A 96 -8.65 1.54 -1.75
CA GLU A 96 -9.35 2.13 -2.91
C GLU A 96 -10.78 2.63 -2.57
#